data_AF-A0A8H8S8Y3-F1
#
_entry.id   AF-A0A8H8S8Y3-F1
#
_cell.length_a   1.000
_cell.length_b   1.000
_cell.length_c   1.000
_cell.angle_alpha   90.00
_cell.angle_beta   90.00
_cell.angle_gamma   90.00
#
_symmetry.space_group_name_H-M   'P 1'
#
loop_
_entity.id
_entity.type
_entity.pdbx_description
1 polymer ?
#
loop_
_entity_poly.entity_id
_entity_poly.type
_entity_poly.pdbx_seq_one_letter_code
_entity_poly.pdbx_strand_id
1 'polypeptide(L)'
;MGFKFGSFDDICATASLWFAAIYAGLVTATYACLLINGFVGFQFAEDGTPVSLWGLRVACLIFFALSFFVSIATFKGFAGFDYAKPIGLYIVYLLWPILCVLVYVVLQLILVVRTLDDRWPIGDILFGASFFAVAQILLFAFSVTICDAVQHYIDGLFFYTLCMLLAVMMVYKYWDSITKEDLEFSVGSKQSVWEIKDPLLAPENDYGLDDSKSAYGPPGSTYQGHPASLVGGVSGQAYYGGGGGHGYPPHQGYGH
;
A
#
# COMPACT_ATOMS: atom_id res chain seq x y z
N MET A 1 -42.13 13.29 -39.60
CA MET A 1 -41.11 12.39 -39.03
C MET A 1 -41.22 12.51 -37.51
N GLY A 2 -42.13 11.74 -36.91
CA GLY A 2 -42.41 11.85 -35.48
C GLY A 2 -41.37 11.08 -34.69
N PHE A 3 -40.48 11.79 -34.01
CA PHE A 3 -39.65 11.22 -32.95
C PHE A 3 -40.60 10.84 -31.80
N LYS A 4 -41.00 9.57 -31.73
CA LYS A 4 -41.62 9.03 -30.52
C LYS A 4 -40.51 9.00 -29.46
N PHE A 5 -40.54 9.94 -28.52
CA PHE A 5 -39.88 9.72 -27.24
C PHE A 5 -40.41 8.39 -26.71
N GLY A 6 -39.52 7.42 -26.47
CA GLY A 6 -39.86 6.28 -25.63
C GLY A 6 -40.44 6.82 -24.32
N SER A 7 -41.45 6.14 -23.80
CA SER A 7 -42.09 6.45 -22.51
C SER A 7 -41.01 6.74 -21.47
N PHE A 8 -41.23 7.65 -20.53
CA PHE A 8 -40.26 7.94 -19.46
C PHE A 8 -39.77 6.65 -18.75
N ASP A 9 -40.64 5.65 -18.67
CA ASP A 9 -40.37 4.31 -18.15
C ASP A 9 -39.32 3.54 -18.98
N ASP A 10 -39.31 3.67 -20.31
CA ASP A 10 -38.34 3.01 -21.20
C ASP A 10 -36.92 3.57 -21.02
N ILE A 11 -36.84 4.88 -20.78
CA ILE A 11 -35.58 5.59 -20.52
C ILE A 11 -35.02 5.16 -19.16
N CYS A 12 -35.88 5.07 -18.14
CA CYS A 12 -35.50 4.63 -16.80
C CYS A 12 -35.06 3.16 -16.78
N ALA A 13 -35.78 2.28 -17.49
CA ALA A 13 -35.43 0.87 -17.63
C ALA A 13 -34.07 0.69 -18.32
N THR A 14 -33.83 1.40 -19.41
CA THR A 14 -32.55 1.33 -20.12
C THR A 14 -31.40 1.90 -19.28
N ALA A 15 -31.61 3.01 -18.56
CA ALA A 15 -30.59 3.63 -17.73
C ALA A 15 -30.18 2.76 -16.53
N SER A 16 -31.14 2.14 -15.84
CA SER A 16 -30.87 1.27 -14.69
C SER A 16 -30.05 0.03 -15.06
N LEU A 17 -30.26 -0.51 -16.25
CA LEU A 17 -29.47 -1.60 -16.83
C LEU A 17 -27.99 -1.26 -16.98
N TRP A 18 -27.69 -0.11 -17.58
CA TRP A 18 -26.30 0.35 -17.73
C TRP A 18 -25.67 0.68 -16.37
N PHE A 19 -26.43 1.30 -15.47
CA PHE A 19 -25.94 1.63 -14.14
C PHE A 19 -25.60 0.38 -13.33
N ALA A 20 -26.46 -0.65 -13.37
CA ALA A 20 -26.21 -1.93 -12.72
C ALA A 20 -24.96 -2.62 -13.29
N ALA A 21 -24.76 -2.60 -14.60
CA ALA A 21 -23.58 -3.18 -15.24
C ALA A 21 -22.28 -2.46 -14.85
N ILE A 22 -22.29 -1.11 -14.81
CA ILE A 22 -21.14 -0.32 -14.36
C ILE A 22 -20.83 -0.63 -12.89
N TYR A 23 -21.85 -0.64 -12.03
CA TYR A 23 -21.69 -0.95 -10.62
C TYR A 23 -21.09 -2.35 -10.40
N ALA A 24 -21.61 -3.38 -11.07
CA ALA A 24 -21.04 -4.72 -10.99
C ALA A 24 -19.58 -4.77 -11.48
N GLY A 25 -19.27 -4.03 -12.55
CA GLY A 25 -17.90 -3.84 -13.05
C GLY A 25 -16.97 -3.22 -11.99
N LEU A 26 -17.39 -2.13 -11.35
CA LEU A 26 -16.61 -1.45 -10.33
C LEU A 26 -16.37 -2.35 -9.12
N VAL A 27 -17.40 -3.05 -8.65
CA VAL A 27 -17.29 -4.00 -7.54
C VAL A 27 -16.25 -5.07 -7.86
N THR A 28 -16.33 -5.71 -9.02
CA THR A 28 -15.38 -6.75 -9.46
C THR A 28 -13.95 -6.23 -9.54
N ALA A 29 -13.78 -5.01 -10.09
CA ALA A 29 -12.48 -4.37 -10.21
C ALA A 29 -11.87 -4.02 -8.84
N THR A 30 -12.67 -3.57 -7.86
CA THR A 30 -12.21 -3.31 -6.50
C THR A 30 -11.68 -4.58 -5.82
N TYR A 31 -12.38 -5.70 -5.94
CA TYR A 31 -11.92 -6.98 -5.36
C TYR A 31 -10.70 -7.55 -6.09
N ALA A 32 -10.61 -7.37 -7.42
CA ALA A 32 -9.41 -7.71 -8.17
C ALA A 32 -8.21 -6.85 -7.75
N CYS A 33 -8.41 -5.55 -7.56
CA CYS A 33 -7.40 -4.62 -7.05
C CYS A 33 -6.90 -5.06 -5.66
N LEU A 34 -7.82 -5.39 -4.76
CA LEU A 34 -7.48 -5.88 -3.42
C LEU A 34 -6.64 -7.16 -3.47
N LEU A 35 -7.02 -8.11 -4.32
CA LEU A 35 -6.28 -9.35 -4.53
C LEU A 35 -4.87 -9.09 -5.07
N ILE A 36 -4.73 -8.25 -6.10
CA ILE A 36 -3.42 -7.91 -6.70
C ILE A 36 -2.52 -7.20 -5.69
N ASN A 37 -3.04 -6.25 -4.91
CA ASN A 37 -2.29 -5.62 -3.81
C ASN A 37 -1.83 -6.65 -2.77
N GLY A 38 -2.59 -7.73 -2.56
CA GLY A 38 -2.17 -8.83 -1.69
C GLY A 38 -0.94 -9.58 -2.17
N PHE A 39 -0.69 -9.63 -3.48
CA PHE A 39 0.51 -10.26 -4.04
C PHE A 39 1.76 -9.38 -3.98
N VAL A 40 1.60 -8.05 -3.91
CA VAL A 40 2.71 -7.09 -3.86
C VAL A 40 3.58 -7.32 -2.62
N GLY A 41 2.98 -7.69 -1.48
CA GLY A 41 3.69 -7.95 -0.24
C GLY A 41 4.70 -9.11 -0.29
N PHE A 42 4.64 -9.99 -1.31
CA PHE A 42 5.64 -11.04 -1.53
C PHE A 42 6.82 -10.60 -2.40
N GLN A 43 6.84 -9.33 -2.84
CA GLN A 43 7.92 -8.73 -3.63
C GLN A 43 8.27 -9.51 -4.92
N PHE A 44 7.30 -10.23 -5.52
CA PHE A 44 7.50 -10.93 -6.80
C PHE A 44 7.82 -9.96 -7.96
N ALA A 45 7.42 -8.70 -7.83
CA ALA A 45 7.78 -7.60 -8.71
C ALA A 45 8.28 -6.44 -7.84
N GLU A 46 9.32 -5.73 -8.29
CA GLU A 46 9.83 -4.53 -7.62
C GLU A 46 8.69 -3.51 -7.43
N ASP A 47 8.32 -3.30 -6.17
CA ASP A 47 7.28 -2.36 -5.78
C ASP A 47 7.69 -0.92 -6.16
N GLY A 48 6.73 -0.10 -6.56
CA GLY A 48 6.97 1.28 -7.01
C GLY A 48 7.51 1.45 -8.44
N THR A 49 7.79 0.36 -9.18
CA THR A 49 8.11 0.49 -10.61
C THR A 49 6.91 1.00 -11.42
N PRO A 50 7.10 1.85 -12.44
CA PRO A 50 6.00 2.35 -13.28
C PRO A 50 5.26 1.21 -13.99
N VAL A 51 5.94 0.09 -14.24
CA VAL A 51 5.35 -1.13 -14.81
C VAL A 51 4.36 -1.76 -13.83
N SER A 52 4.67 -1.85 -12.53
CA SER A 52 3.76 -2.38 -11.52
C SER A 52 2.48 -1.53 -11.41
N LEU A 53 2.63 -0.20 -11.36
CA LEU A 53 1.50 0.73 -11.27
C LEU A 53 0.60 0.68 -12.50
N TRP A 54 1.17 0.63 -13.70
CA TRP A 54 0.40 0.49 -14.94
C TRP A 54 -0.22 -0.90 -15.07
N GLY A 55 0.48 -1.95 -14.63
CA GLY A 55 -0.04 -3.31 -14.56
C GLY A 55 -1.30 -3.41 -13.70
N LEU A 56 -1.29 -2.81 -12.50
CA LEU A 56 -2.45 -2.76 -11.62
C LEU A 56 -3.63 -2.04 -12.28
N ARG A 57 -3.40 -0.87 -12.90
CA ARG A 57 -4.46 -0.11 -13.58
C ARG A 57 -5.08 -0.90 -14.73
N VAL A 58 -4.26 -1.51 -15.57
CA VAL A 58 -4.72 -2.31 -16.71
C VAL A 58 -5.46 -3.56 -16.23
N ALA A 59 -4.96 -4.24 -15.20
CA ALA A 59 -5.64 -5.39 -14.62
C ALA A 59 -7.03 -5.01 -14.09
N CYS A 60 -7.15 -3.92 -13.34
CA CYS A 60 -8.44 -3.40 -12.88
C CYS A 60 -9.39 -3.08 -14.06
N LEU A 61 -8.89 -2.48 -15.14
CA LEU A 61 -9.68 -2.20 -16.35
C LEU A 61 -10.13 -3.48 -17.05
N ILE A 62 -9.30 -4.52 -17.10
CA ILE A 62 -9.66 -5.82 -17.70
C ILE A 62 -10.78 -6.48 -16.89
N PHE A 63 -10.65 -6.56 -15.56
CA PHE A 63 -11.68 -7.15 -14.71
C PHE A 63 -12.98 -6.33 -14.71
N PHE A 64 -12.87 -5.00 -14.76
CA PHE A 64 -14.01 -4.11 -14.97
C PHE A 64 -14.73 -4.43 -16.30
N ALA A 65 -14.00 -4.47 -17.41
CA ALA A 65 -14.55 -4.72 -18.74
C ALA A 65 -15.18 -6.12 -18.85
N LEU A 66 -14.54 -7.13 -18.25
CA LEU A 66 -15.06 -8.50 -18.21
C LEU A 66 -16.42 -8.56 -17.49
N SER A 67 -16.49 -8.00 -16.29
CA SER A 67 -17.73 -7.98 -15.49
C SER A 67 -18.81 -7.13 -16.14
N PHE A 68 -18.44 -5.99 -16.72
CA PHE A 68 -19.35 -5.13 -17.47
C PHE A 68 -19.96 -5.86 -18.68
N PHE A 69 -19.12 -6.59 -19.43
CA PHE A 69 -19.57 -7.40 -20.55
C PHE A 69 -20.51 -8.53 -20.11
N VAL A 70 -20.15 -9.29 -19.07
CA VAL A 70 -20.98 -10.38 -18.54
C VAL A 70 -22.34 -9.86 -18.05
N SER A 71 -22.34 -8.70 -17.38
CA SER A 71 -23.57 -8.07 -16.89
C SER A 71 -24.48 -7.68 -18.05
N ILE A 72 -23.95 -7.01 -19.08
CA ILE A 72 -24.74 -6.63 -20.27
C ILE A 72 -25.21 -7.84 -21.07
N ALA A 73 -24.37 -8.86 -21.22
CA ALA A 73 -24.73 -10.07 -21.96
C ALA A 73 -25.91 -10.78 -21.28
N THR A 74 -25.87 -10.89 -19.94
CA THR A 74 -26.98 -11.43 -19.14
C THR A 74 -28.23 -10.58 -19.28
N PHE A 75 -28.06 -9.26 -19.22
CA PHE A 75 -29.11 -8.26 -19.34
C PHE A 75 -29.66 -8.01 -20.74
N LYS A 76 -29.06 -8.59 -21.79
CA LYS A 76 -29.58 -8.52 -23.17
C LYS A 76 -29.97 -9.89 -23.71
N GLY A 77 -29.83 -10.96 -22.92
CA GLY A 77 -30.09 -12.33 -23.36
C GLY A 77 -29.16 -12.77 -24.50
N PHE A 78 -27.95 -12.21 -24.54
CA PHE A 78 -27.00 -12.39 -25.64
C PHE A 78 -25.89 -13.36 -25.22
N ALA A 79 -25.35 -14.13 -26.18
CA ALA A 79 -24.27 -15.11 -25.96
C ALA A 79 -24.61 -16.27 -24.99
N GLY A 80 -25.86 -16.75 -24.98
CA GLY A 80 -26.28 -17.93 -24.19
C GLY A 80 -26.52 -17.64 -22.70
N PHE A 81 -26.40 -16.39 -22.28
CA PHE A 81 -26.83 -15.93 -20.97
C PHE A 81 -28.33 -15.62 -21.01
N ASP A 82 -29.06 -16.13 -20.02
CA ASP A 82 -30.49 -15.93 -19.88
C ASP A 82 -30.77 -15.24 -18.54
N TYR A 83 -31.72 -14.30 -18.54
CA TYR A 83 -32.20 -13.63 -17.34
C TYR A 83 -32.87 -14.60 -16.37
N ALA A 84 -33.44 -15.69 -16.90
CA ALA A 84 -34.08 -16.72 -16.08
C ALA A 84 -33.07 -17.53 -15.25
N LYS A 85 -31.80 -17.59 -15.68
CA LYS A 85 -30.71 -18.31 -14.99
C LYS A 85 -29.42 -17.49 -15.06
N PRO A 86 -29.29 -16.40 -14.28
CA PRO A 86 -28.17 -15.47 -14.36
C PRO A 86 -26.92 -16.03 -13.64
N ILE A 87 -26.46 -17.22 -14.04
CA ILE A 87 -25.30 -17.90 -13.47
C ILE A 87 -24.02 -17.08 -13.64
N GLY A 88 -23.84 -16.43 -14.79
CA GLY A 88 -22.68 -15.55 -15.03
C GLY A 88 -22.63 -14.38 -14.04
N LEU A 89 -23.77 -13.74 -13.80
CA LEU A 89 -23.87 -12.62 -12.86
C LEU A 89 -23.63 -13.08 -11.42
N TYR A 90 -24.14 -14.26 -11.04
CA TYR A 90 -23.90 -14.84 -9.72
C TYR A 90 -22.42 -15.11 -9.46
N ILE A 91 -21.71 -15.68 -10.45
CA ILE A 91 -20.27 -15.96 -10.32
C ILE A 91 -19.48 -14.66 -10.13
N VAL A 92 -19.74 -13.65 -10.95
CA VAL A 92 -18.96 -12.42 -10.96
C VAL A 92 -19.29 -11.51 -9.77
N TYR A 93 -20.57 -11.43 -9.38
CA TYR A 93 -21.00 -10.49 -8.34
C TYR A 93 -20.93 -11.08 -6.93
N LEU A 94 -21.06 -12.40 -6.78
CA LEU A 94 -21.13 -13.05 -5.45
C LEU A 94 -19.92 -13.94 -5.18
N LEU A 95 -19.61 -14.87 -6.08
CA LEU A 95 -18.53 -15.84 -5.86
C LEU A 95 -17.14 -15.20 -5.94
N TRP A 96 -16.92 -14.33 -6.94
CA TRP A 96 -15.63 -13.68 -7.14
C TRP A 96 -15.18 -12.81 -5.94
N PRO A 97 -16.00 -11.90 -5.38
CA PRO A 97 -15.63 -11.16 -4.18
C PRO A 97 -15.24 -12.02 -2.99
N ILE A 98 -16.01 -13.08 -2.71
CA ILE A 98 -15.74 -14.00 -1.59
C ILE A 98 -14.40 -14.71 -1.81
N LEU A 99 -14.15 -15.19 -3.03
CA LEU A 99 -12.88 -15.83 -3.37
C LEU A 99 -11.71 -14.86 -3.23
N CYS A 100 -11.84 -13.63 -3.74
CA CYS A 100 -10.80 -12.61 -3.63
C CYS A 100 -10.47 -12.29 -2.17
N VAL A 101 -11.48 -12.10 -1.32
CA VAL A 101 -11.27 -11.81 0.11
C VAL A 101 -10.63 -13.01 0.82
N LEU A 102 -11.09 -14.24 0.55
CA LEU A 102 -10.52 -15.44 1.16
C LEU A 102 -9.04 -15.59 0.79
N VAL A 103 -8.72 -15.52 -0.50
CA VAL A 103 -7.33 -15.62 -0.98
C VAL A 103 -6.48 -14.50 -0.37
N TYR A 104 -6.99 -13.26 -0.36
CA TYR A 104 -6.31 -12.13 0.25
C TYR A 104 -6.01 -12.38 1.73
N VAL A 105 -7.00 -12.77 2.54
CA VAL A 105 -6.81 -13.04 3.98
C VAL A 105 -5.77 -14.13 4.20
N VAL A 106 -5.80 -15.21 3.43
CA VAL A 106 -4.80 -16.30 3.55
C VAL A 106 -3.40 -15.81 3.22
N LEU A 107 -3.26 -15.06 2.12
CA LEU A 107 -1.97 -14.50 1.70
C LEU A 107 -1.41 -13.54 2.76
N GLN A 108 -2.25 -12.66 3.30
CA GLN A 108 -1.83 -11.71 4.33
C GLN A 108 -1.46 -12.39 5.65
N LEU A 109 -2.20 -13.43 6.07
CA LEU A 109 -1.83 -14.22 7.24
C LEU A 109 -0.48 -14.92 7.06
N ILE A 110 -0.21 -15.47 5.87
CA ILE A 110 1.09 -16.08 5.58
C ILE A 110 2.21 -15.04 5.66
N LEU A 111 2.01 -13.86 5.06
CA LEU A 111 2.99 -12.78 5.08
C LEU A 111 3.31 -12.35 6.51
N VAL A 112 2.30 -12.04 7.32
CA VAL A 112 2.52 -11.58 8.71
C VAL A 112 3.20 -12.66 9.55
N VAL A 113 2.83 -13.93 9.41
CA VAL A 113 3.44 -15.01 10.21
C VAL A 113 4.88 -15.32 9.80
N ARG A 114 5.25 -15.10 8.53
CA ARG A 114 6.58 -15.46 8.01
C ARG A 114 7.57 -14.30 8.00
N THR A 115 7.09 -13.07 7.87
CA THR A 115 7.95 -11.91 7.59
C THR A 115 7.99 -10.91 8.73
N LEU A 116 6.89 -10.71 9.47
CA LEU A 116 6.80 -9.70 10.52
C LEU A 116 7.06 -10.30 11.90
N ASP A 117 7.84 -9.57 12.72
CA ASP A 117 8.08 -9.92 14.12
C ASP A 117 6.93 -9.47 15.04
N ASP A 118 6.22 -8.37 14.70
CA ASP A 118 5.03 -7.93 15.40
C ASP A 118 3.76 -8.65 14.89
N ARG A 119 3.02 -9.25 15.82
CA ARG A 119 1.80 -10.03 15.54
C ARG A 119 0.51 -9.23 15.77
N TRP A 120 0.61 -7.98 16.18
CA TRP A 120 -0.55 -7.09 16.31
C TRP A 120 -1.40 -6.97 15.02
N PRO A 121 -0.80 -6.92 13.79
CA PRO A 121 -1.56 -6.85 12.52
C PRO A 121 -2.48 -8.06 12.27
N ILE A 122 -2.23 -9.21 12.90
CA ILE A 122 -3.08 -10.40 12.79
C ILE A 122 -4.49 -10.11 13.32
N GLY A 123 -4.57 -9.32 14.40
CA GLY A 123 -5.83 -8.89 14.98
C GLY A 123 -6.63 -8.06 13.99
N ASP A 124 -6.00 -7.10 13.32
CA ASP A 124 -6.67 -6.23 12.35
C ASP A 124 -7.22 -7.01 11.14
N ILE A 125 -6.46 -8.00 10.62
CA ILE A 125 -6.94 -8.90 9.55
C ILE A 125 -8.16 -9.70 10.02
N LEU A 126 -8.09 -10.30 11.21
CA LEU A 126 -9.16 -11.17 11.72
C LEU A 126 -10.45 -10.37 11.98
N PHE A 127 -10.33 -9.18 12.58
CA PHE A 127 -11.46 -8.30 12.77
C PHE A 127 -12.06 -7.84 11.44
N GLY A 128 -11.23 -7.43 10.47
CA GLY A 128 -11.71 -7.07 9.13
C GLY A 128 -12.47 -8.20 8.44
N ALA A 129 -11.91 -9.42 8.45
CA ALA A 129 -12.56 -10.60 7.88
C ALA A 129 -13.87 -10.96 8.60
N SER A 130 -13.92 -10.81 9.93
CA SER A 130 -15.14 -11.06 10.71
C SER A 130 -16.26 -10.07 10.38
N PHE A 131 -15.95 -8.76 10.25
CA PHE A 131 -16.93 -7.76 9.87
C PHE A 131 -17.44 -7.98 8.44
N PHE A 132 -16.56 -8.39 7.52
CA PHE A 132 -16.96 -8.78 6.18
C PHE A 132 -17.93 -9.98 6.21
N ALA A 133 -17.61 -11.04 6.96
CA ALA A 133 -18.47 -12.21 7.08
C ALA A 133 -19.83 -11.86 7.70
N VAL A 134 -19.85 -11.05 8.76
CA VAL A 134 -21.07 -10.55 9.39
C VAL A 134 -21.89 -9.72 8.40
N ALA A 135 -21.26 -8.87 7.58
CA ALA A 135 -21.95 -8.11 6.54
C ALA A 135 -22.69 -9.04 5.57
N GLN A 136 -22.02 -10.08 5.05
CA GLN A 136 -22.65 -11.04 4.14
C GLN A 136 -23.83 -11.77 4.80
N ILE A 137 -23.66 -12.20 6.06
CA ILE A 137 -24.73 -12.88 6.82
C ILE A 137 -25.93 -11.95 7.03
N LEU A 138 -25.71 -10.69 7.40
CA LEU A 138 -26.79 -9.71 7.60
C LEU A 138 -27.57 -9.49 6.30
N LEU A 139 -26.88 -9.38 5.17
CA LEU A 139 -27.52 -9.17 3.87
C LEU A 139 -28.32 -10.38 3.41
N PHE A 140 -27.74 -11.59 3.46
CA PHE A 140 -28.37 -12.79 2.89
C PHE A 140 -29.34 -13.51 3.82
N ALA A 141 -29.12 -13.49 5.14
CA ALA A 141 -29.94 -14.24 6.10
C ALA A 141 -30.95 -13.36 6.84
N PHE A 142 -30.55 -12.14 7.24
CA PHE A 142 -31.34 -11.33 8.17
C PHE A 142 -32.00 -10.09 7.55
N SER A 143 -31.74 -9.77 6.28
CA SER A 143 -32.26 -8.54 5.64
C SER A 143 -33.78 -8.40 5.75
N VAL A 144 -34.55 -9.45 5.43
CA VAL A 144 -36.01 -9.43 5.53
C VAL A 144 -36.49 -9.32 6.98
N THR A 145 -35.88 -10.09 7.89
CA THR A 145 -36.21 -10.08 9.32
C THR A 145 -36.01 -8.70 9.96
N ILE A 146 -34.94 -8.00 9.56
CA ILE A 146 -34.66 -6.64 10.05
C ILE A 146 -35.65 -5.64 9.45
N CYS A 147 -35.95 -5.76 8.16
CA CYS A 147 -36.92 -4.88 7.49
C CYS A 147 -38.31 -4.95 8.16
N ASP A 148 -38.78 -6.15 8.49
CA ASP A 148 -40.05 -6.37 9.18
C ASP A 148 -40.02 -5.88 10.63
N ALA A 149 -38.90 -6.07 11.34
CA ALA A 149 -38.75 -5.64 12.73
C ALA A 149 -38.72 -4.11 12.91
N VAL A 150 -38.22 -3.37 11.92
CA VAL A 150 -38.08 -1.90 11.96
C VAL A 150 -39.18 -1.21 11.14
N GLN A 151 -40.31 -1.88 10.89
CA GLN A 151 -41.48 -1.34 10.17
C GLN A 151 -41.11 -0.70 8.81
N HIS A 152 -40.18 -1.30 8.06
CA HIS A 152 -39.74 -0.81 6.75
C HIS A 152 -39.09 0.60 6.74
N TYR A 153 -38.68 1.14 7.89
CA TYR A 153 -37.88 2.37 7.93
C TYR A 153 -36.41 2.12 7.60
N ILE A 154 -35.88 0.94 7.93
CA ILE A 154 -34.48 0.55 7.72
C ILE A 154 -34.44 -0.86 7.14
N ASP A 155 -33.65 -1.04 6.08
CA ASP A 155 -33.39 -2.34 5.45
C ASP A 155 -32.01 -2.89 5.85
N GLY A 156 -31.83 -4.20 5.74
CA GLY A 156 -30.55 -4.90 5.94
C GLY A 156 -29.40 -4.34 5.10
N LEU A 157 -29.67 -3.69 3.95
CA LEU A 157 -28.67 -2.96 3.17
C LEU A 157 -27.94 -1.86 3.98
N PHE A 158 -28.63 -1.18 4.90
CA PHE A 158 -28.01 -0.18 5.76
C PHE A 158 -26.97 -0.80 6.70
N PHE A 159 -27.32 -1.90 7.36
CA PHE A 159 -26.39 -2.60 8.25
C PHE A 159 -25.26 -3.30 7.50
N TYR A 160 -25.55 -3.83 6.30
CA TYR A 160 -24.55 -4.36 5.38
C TYR A 160 -23.50 -3.30 5.04
N THR A 161 -23.92 -2.13 4.59
CA THR A 161 -23.00 -1.04 4.21
C THR A 161 -22.19 -0.52 5.40
N LEU A 162 -22.78 -0.43 6.59
CA LEU A 162 -22.05 -0.09 7.82
C LEU A 162 -20.97 -1.12 8.14
N CYS A 163 -21.31 -2.41 8.15
CA CYS A 163 -20.34 -3.48 8.44
C CYS A 163 -19.25 -3.57 7.36
N MET A 164 -19.59 -3.35 6.08
CA MET A 164 -18.62 -3.24 5.00
C MET A 164 -17.67 -2.06 5.18
N LEU A 165 -18.17 -0.90 5.62
CA LEU A 165 -17.33 0.26 5.92
C LEU A 165 -16.34 -0.06 7.06
N LEU A 166 -16.81 -0.71 8.13
CA LEU A 166 -15.92 -1.15 9.21
C LEU A 166 -14.87 -2.16 8.74
N ALA A 167 -15.25 -3.12 7.88
CA ALA A 167 -14.31 -4.06 7.30
C ALA A 167 -13.20 -3.35 6.48
N VAL A 168 -13.58 -2.38 5.66
CA VAL A 168 -12.64 -1.57 4.87
C VAL A 168 -11.71 -0.76 5.77
N MET A 169 -12.22 -0.16 6.86
CA MET A 169 -11.39 0.56 7.84
C MET A 169 -10.35 -0.35 8.50
N MET A 170 -10.70 -1.60 8.82
CA MET A 170 -9.73 -2.55 9.37
C MET A 170 -8.66 -2.95 8.34
N VAL A 171 -9.01 -3.05 7.06
CA VAL A 171 -8.02 -3.27 5.98
C VAL A 171 -7.04 -2.08 5.87
N TYR A 172 -7.55 -0.84 5.95
CA TYR A 172 -6.68 0.35 5.95
C TYR A 172 -5.76 0.38 7.16
N LYS A 173 -6.28 0.06 8.36
CA LYS A 173 -5.49 -0.01 9.57
C LYS A 173 -4.41 -1.09 9.49
N TYR A 174 -4.73 -2.23 8.89
CA TYR A 174 -3.77 -3.29 8.59
C TYR A 174 -2.64 -2.80 7.69
N TRP A 175 -2.96 -2.08 6.59
CA TRP A 175 -1.95 -1.52 5.70
C TRP A 175 -1.02 -0.54 6.42
N ASP A 176 -1.60 0.37 7.22
CA ASP A 176 -0.82 1.29 8.04
C ASP A 176 0.08 0.56 9.04
N SER A 177 -0.36 -0.58 9.59
CA SER A 177 0.44 -1.35 10.55
C SER A 177 1.69 -2.00 9.96
N ILE A 178 1.68 -2.39 8.69
CA ILE A 178 2.84 -3.03 8.03
C ILE A 178 3.86 -1.99 7.58
N THR A 179 3.45 -0.76 7.29
CA THR A 179 4.37 0.29 6.79
C THR A 179 5.00 1.14 7.89
N LYS A 180 4.67 0.90 9.16
CA LYS A 180 5.20 1.67 10.31
C LYS A 180 6.70 1.48 10.52
N GLU A 181 7.17 0.25 10.36
CA GLU A 181 8.59 -0.12 10.47
C GLU A 181 9.45 0.52 9.36
N ASP A 182 8.89 0.77 8.17
CA ASP A 182 9.62 1.49 7.11
C ASP A 182 9.79 3.00 7.39
N LEU A 183 8.91 3.61 8.19
CA LEU A 183 8.94 5.04 8.50
C LEU A 183 9.93 5.40 9.63
N GLU A 184 10.13 4.51 10.61
CA GLU A 184 11.08 4.72 11.71
C GLU A 184 12.57 4.64 11.29
N PHE A 185 12.84 4.12 10.08
CA PHE A 185 14.16 4.15 9.45
C PHE A 185 14.36 5.33 8.48
N SER A 186 13.30 6.08 8.14
CA SER A 186 13.40 7.30 7.30
C SER A 186 13.50 8.59 8.10
N VAL A 187 12.99 8.62 9.33
CA VAL A 187 13.34 9.66 10.31
C VAL A 187 14.39 9.03 11.21
N GLY A 188 15.67 9.29 10.94
CA GLY A 188 16.76 8.65 11.67
C GLY A 188 16.48 8.68 13.17
N SER A 189 16.27 7.51 13.76
CA SER A 189 16.28 7.25 15.19
C SER A 189 17.67 7.58 15.75
N LYS A 190 18.05 8.86 15.69
CA LYS A 190 18.88 9.45 16.72
C LYS A 190 17.98 9.47 17.95
N GLN A 191 18.02 8.37 18.71
CA GLN A 191 17.89 8.48 20.15
C GLN A 191 18.60 9.76 20.57
N SER A 192 17.87 10.62 21.27
CA SER A 192 18.36 11.87 21.84
C SER A 192 19.75 11.69 22.46
N VAL A 193 20.79 12.08 21.71
CA VAL A 193 22.16 12.28 22.19
C VAL A 193 22.17 13.62 22.94
N TRP A 194 21.41 13.73 24.03
CA TRP A 194 21.37 14.95 24.84
C TRP A 194 21.32 14.68 26.35
N GLU A 195 22.25 13.86 26.83
CA GLU A 195 22.88 14.17 28.13
C GLU A 195 24.40 14.01 28.00
N ILE A 196 25.03 15.01 27.37
CA ILE A 196 26.40 15.35 27.74
C ILE A 196 26.27 15.84 29.18
N LYS A 197 26.68 15.02 30.15
CA LYS A 197 26.91 15.49 31.51
C LYS A 197 27.97 16.58 31.41
N ASP A 198 27.57 17.82 31.63
CA ASP A 198 28.45 18.98 31.68
C ASP A 198 29.69 18.67 32.55
N PRO A 199 30.92 18.78 32.01
CA PRO A 199 32.14 18.63 32.80
C PRO A 199 32.32 19.71 33.89
N LEU A 200 31.42 20.70 33.97
CA LEU A 200 31.49 21.83 34.89
C LEU A 200 31.00 21.56 36.33
N LEU A 201 30.59 20.33 36.64
CA LEU A 201 30.28 19.89 38.02
C LEU A 201 31.37 18.99 38.63
N ALA A 202 32.52 18.81 37.98
CA ALA A 202 33.67 18.21 38.66
C ALA A 202 34.21 19.22 39.70
N PRO A 203 34.25 18.88 41.00
CA PRO A 203 34.88 19.75 41.97
C PRO A 203 36.38 19.79 41.64
N GLU A 204 36.82 21.00 41.32
CA GLU A 204 38.13 21.57 41.61
C GLU A 204 39.08 20.58 42.30
N ASN A 205 40.04 20.04 41.56
CA ASN A 205 41.42 19.82 42.00
C ASN A 205 42.27 19.26 40.84
N ASP A 206 43.50 19.75 40.80
CA ASP A 206 44.68 19.18 40.13
C ASP A 206 45.20 19.89 38.86
N TYR A 207 45.88 21.01 39.14
CA TYR A 207 47.11 21.56 38.58
C TYR A 207 47.57 21.17 37.14
N GLY A 208 47.85 22.21 36.34
CA GLY A 208 49.18 22.33 35.72
C GLY A 208 49.27 22.48 34.20
N LEU A 209 49.60 23.72 33.80
CA LEU A 209 50.36 24.13 32.61
C LEU A 209 49.73 24.03 31.22
N ASP A 210 49.27 25.20 30.77
CA ASP A 210 49.78 25.91 29.59
C ASP A 210 50.26 25.10 28.37
N ASP A 211 49.40 25.20 27.37
CA ASP A 211 49.71 25.94 26.14
C ASP A 211 50.64 25.31 25.10
N SER A 212 50.07 25.28 23.90
CA SER A 212 50.77 25.37 22.62
C SER A 212 51.56 24.17 22.09
N LYS A 213 51.11 23.79 20.90
CA LYS A 213 51.89 23.43 19.71
C LYS A 213 52.30 21.96 19.53
N SER A 214 51.99 21.55 18.30
CA SER A 214 52.78 20.67 17.45
C SER A 214 52.54 19.18 17.60
N ALA A 215 51.74 18.68 16.65
CA ALA A 215 52.24 17.74 15.65
C ALA A 215 53.26 16.71 16.16
N TYR A 216 52.81 15.69 16.88
CA TYR A 216 53.39 14.34 16.86
C TYR A 216 52.42 13.42 17.62
N GLY A 217 51.61 12.64 16.89
CA GLY A 217 50.84 11.56 17.50
C GLY A 217 51.77 10.41 17.92
N PRO A 218 51.50 9.72 19.05
CA PRO A 218 52.19 8.46 19.39
C PRO A 218 51.92 7.39 18.32
N PRO A 219 52.90 6.55 17.96
CA PRO A 219 52.72 5.53 16.94
C PRO A 219 51.85 4.39 17.51
N GLY A 220 50.65 4.20 16.97
CA GLY A 220 49.89 2.97 17.21
C GLY A 220 48.39 3.07 17.51
N SER A 221 47.69 4.14 17.12
CA SER A 221 46.22 4.19 17.24
C SER A 221 45.54 4.27 15.87
N THR A 222 44.91 3.16 15.49
CA THR A 222 44.26 2.91 14.19
C THR A 222 42.83 3.48 14.14
N TYR A 223 42.62 4.73 14.53
CA TYR A 223 41.34 5.40 14.33
C TYR A 223 41.37 6.24 13.06
N GLN A 224 41.09 5.57 11.94
CA GLN A 224 40.72 6.25 10.69
C GLN A 224 39.35 6.92 10.89
N GLY A 225 39.31 8.24 10.82
CA GLY A 225 38.05 9.00 10.76
C GLY A 225 37.28 8.64 9.50
N HIS A 226 36.05 8.15 9.66
CA HIS A 226 35.14 7.88 8.55
C HIS A 226 34.54 9.20 8.01
N PRO A 227 34.51 9.42 6.68
CA PRO A 227 33.89 10.61 6.10
C PRO A 227 32.36 10.47 6.03
N ALA A 228 31.67 11.61 6.14
CA ALA A 228 30.22 11.73 6.08
C ALA A 228 29.64 11.29 4.72
N SER A 229 28.55 10.52 4.76
CA SER A 229 27.76 10.10 3.60
C SER A 229 26.55 11.03 3.45
N LEU A 230 26.36 11.58 2.24
CA LEU A 230 25.14 12.27 1.80
C LEU A 230 24.48 11.46 0.68
N VAL A 231 23.15 11.54 0.64
CA VAL A 231 22.24 10.90 -0.32
C VAL A 231 22.67 11.19 -1.77
N GLY A 232 22.87 10.13 -2.56
CA GLY A 232 23.31 10.22 -3.96
C GLY A 232 24.60 9.48 -4.30
N GLY A 233 24.78 8.25 -3.83
CA GLY A 233 25.49 7.18 -4.55
C GLY A 233 26.94 7.36 -5.04
N VAL A 234 27.70 8.40 -4.64
CA VAL A 234 29.13 8.53 -4.97
C VAL A 234 29.90 9.04 -3.75
N SER A 235 30.81 8.22 -3.23
CA SER A 235 31.68 8.59 -2.10
C SER A 235 32.65 9.71 -2.48
N GLY A 236 32.82 10.71 -1.61
CA GLY A 236 33.75 11.84 -1.78
C GLY A 236 35.23 11.47 -1.97
N GLN A 237 35.60 10.20 -1.80
CA GLN A 237 36.94 9.68 -2.11
C GLN A 237 37.26 9.71 -3.62
N ALA A 238 36.24 9.71 -4.49
CA ALA A 238 36.43 9.72 -5.94
C ALA A 238 36.81 11.11 -6.50
N TYR A 239 36.57 12.20 -5.76
CA TYR A 239 36.88 13.56 -6.23
C TYR A 239 38.34 13.99 -5.95
N TYR A 240 39.03 13.31 -5.02
CA TYR A 240 40.42 13.62 -4.64
C TYR A 240 41.44 12.54 -5.03
N GLY A 241 41.06 11.61 -5.92
CA GLY A 241 41.90 10.50 -6.39
C GLY A 241 42.37 10.59 -7.85
N GLY A 242 42.19 11.75 -8.50
CA GLY A 242 42.46 11.94 -9.93
C GLY A 242 43.50 13.03 -10.24
N GLY A 243 44.51 13.20 -9.39
CA GLY A 243 45.61 14.17 -9.59
C GLY A 243 46.84 13.54 -10.24
N GLY A 244 46.66 12.81 -11.35
CA GLY A 244 47.75 12.22 -12.11
C GLY A 244 48.38 13.22 -13.07
N GLY A 245 49.58 13.71 -12.73
CA GLY A 245 50.62 14.16 -13.66
C GLY A 245 50.27 15.30 -14.62
N HIS A 246 50.60 16.54 -14.23
CA HIS A 246 50.96 17.59 -15.19
C HIS A 246 52.36 18.10 -14.86
N GLY A 247 53.25 17.94 -15.84
CA GLY A 247 54.67 18.25 -15.75
C GLY A 247 54.94 19.73 -15.56
N TYR A 248 55.96 20.03 -14.77
CA TYR A 248 56.56 21.36 -14.69
C TYR A 248 57.46 21.57 -15.92
N PRO A 249 57.36 22.70 -16.63
CA PRO A 249 58.37 23.10 -17.61
C PRO A 249 59.68 23.49 -16.88
N PRO A 250 60.86 23.29 -17.49
CA PRO A 250 62.13 23.53 -16.83
C PRO A 250 62.37 25.03 -16.68
N HIS A 251 62.63 25.49 -15.45
CA HIS A 251 63.11 26.84 -15.23
C HIS A 251 64.63 26.87 -15.39
N GLN A 252 65.09 27.65 -16.38
CA GLN A 252 66.49 27.96 -16.65
C GLN A 252 67.17 28.51 -15.39
N GLY A 253 68.30 27.90 -15.02
CA GLY A 253 69.28 28.49 -14.12
C GLY A 253 70.09 29.54 -14.86
N TYR A 254 70.10 30.76 -14.35
CA TYR A 254 71.09 31.76 -14.70
C TYR A 254 72.34 31.53 -13.84
N GLY A 255 73.43 31.17 -14.50
CA GLY A 255 74.79 31.22 -13.97
C GLY A 255 75.60 32.23 -14.78
N HIS A 256 76.37 33.04 -14.03
CA HIS A 256 77.28 34.13 -14.42
C HIS A 256 76.67 35.53 -14.53
#